data_AF-A0A382JBV2-F1
#
_entry.id   AF-A0A382JBV2-F1
#
_cell.length_a   1.000
_cell.length_b   1.000
_cell.length_c   1.000
_cell.angle_alpha   90.00
_cell.angle_beta   90.00
_cell.angle_gamma   90.00
#
_symmetry.space_group_name_H-M   'P 1'
#
loop_
_entity.id
_entity.type
_entity.pdbx_description
1 polymer ?
#
loop_
_entity_poly.entity_id
_entity_poly.type
_entity_poly.pdbx_seq_one_letter_code
_entity_poly.pdbx_strand_id
1 'polypeptide(L)' 'MKIIFHAIHIFFIILFIFSCERMNGPVEILSLNASDSLVEVGGLLSLKCVAQDQDKDPLAYSWESSSGSFSV' A
#
# COMPACT_ATOMS: atom_id res chain seq x y z
N MET A 1 -14.97 -47.76 -1.15
CA MET A 1 -13.68 -47.17 -0.71
C MET A 1 -12.98 -46.37 -1.81
N LYS A 2 -12.88 -46.85 -3.06
CA LYS A 2 -12.26 -46.12 -4.19
C LYS A 2 -12.92 -44.77 -4.55
N ILE A 3 -14.25 -44.71 -4.53
CA ILE A 3 -15.02 -43.48 -4.83
C ILE A 3 -14.72 -42.36 -3.82
N ILE A 4 -14.57 -42.74 -2.54
CA ILE A 4 -14.23 -41.81 -1.45
C ILE A 4 -12.81 -41.26 -1.67
N PHE A 5 -11.86 -42.12 -2.06
CA PHE A 5 -10.49 -41.70 -2.37
C PHE A 5 -10.40 -40.72 -3.55
N HIS A 6 -11.17 -40.95 -4.61
CA HIS A 6 -11.25 -40.02 -5.74
C HIS A 6 -11.92 -38.69 -5.35
N ALA A 7 -12.99 -38.73 -4.56
CA ALA A 7 -13.66 -37.53 -4.08
C ALA A 7 -12.72 -36.66 -3.22
N ILE A 8 -11.91 -37.27 -2.35
CA ILE A 8 -10.90 -36.58 -1.55
C ILE A 8 -9.85 -35.93 -2.45
N HIS A 9 -9.31 -36.66 -3.44
CA HIS A 9 -8.33 -36.10 -4.38
C HIS A 9 -8.89 -34.91 -5.17
N ILE A 10 -10.13 -35.02 -5.67
CA ILE A 10 -10.80 -33.93 -6.40
C ILE A 10 -10.99 -32.72 -5.50
N PHE A 11 -11.38 -32.92 -4.24
CA PHE A 11 -11.53 -31.85 -3.26
C PHE A 11 -10.21 -31.10 -2.99
N PHE A 12 -9.11 -31.83 -2.80
CA PHE A 12 -7.78 -31.21 -2.65
C PHE A 12 -7.31 -30.48 -3.91
N ILE A 13 -7.60 -31.00 -5.11
CA ILE A 13 -7.29 -30.32 -6.38
C ILE A 13 -8.08 -29.01 -6.49
N ILE A 14 -9.38 -29.03 -6.15
CA ILE A 14 -10.22 -27.82 -6.13
C ILE A 14 -9.67 -26.80 -5.12
N LEU A 15 -9.33 -27.23 -3.91
CA LEU A 15 -8.71 -26.36 -2.90
C LEU A 15 -7.40 -25.74 -3.42
N PHE A 16 -6.57 -26.51 -4.12
CA PHE A 16 -5.30 -26.03 -4.66
C PHE A 16 -5.48 -25.02 -5.81
N ILE A 17 -6.51 -25.19 -6.65
CA ILE A 17 -6.85 -24.24 -7.73
C ILE A 17 -7.46 -22.96 -7.15
N PHE A 18 -8.16 -23.04 -6.01
CA PHE A 18 -8.75 -21.89 -5.33
C PHE A 18 -7.76 -21.07 -4.48
N SER A 19 -6.53 -21.54 -4.29
CA SER A 19 -5.45 -20.76 -3.71
C SER A 19 -4.96 -19.70 -4.70
N CYS A 20 -5.81 -18.71 -4.98
CA CYS A 20 -5.47 -17.53 -5.74
C CYS A 20 -5.00 -16.45 -4.77
N GLU A 21 -3.71 -16.45 -4.45
CA GLU A 21 -3.09 -15.30 -3.78
C GLU A 21 -2.81 -14.22 -4.83
N ARG A 22 -3.39 -13.02 -4.61
CA ARG A 22 -3.18 -11.89 -5.50
C ARG A 22 -1.77 -11.35 -5.29
N MET A 23 -1.07 -11.04 -6.37
CA MET A 23 0.21 -10.32 -6.29
C MET A 23 -0.05 -8.93 -5.72
N ASN A 24 0.73 -8.53 -4.71
CA ASN A 24 0.55 -7.23 -4.09
C ASN A 24 0.82 -6.11 -5.10
N GLY A 25 -0.07 -5.14 -5.16
CA GLY A 25 0.05 -3.95 -5.97
C GLY A 25 1.03 -2.95 -5.36
N PRO A 26 1.56 -2.03 -6.18
CA PRO A 26 2.35 -0.92 -5.67
C PRO A 26 1.47 0.14 -5.01
N VAL A 27 2.07 0.91 -4.10
CA VAL A 27 1.51 2.18 -3.61
C VAL A 27 1.65 3.26 -4.67
N GLU A 28 0.59 4.05 -4.86
CA GLU A 28 0.56 5.18 -5.81
C GLU A 28 0.46 6.51 -5.06
N ILE A 29 1.31 7.49 -5.43
CA ILE A 29 1.18 8.88 -4.96
C ILE A 29 0.24 9.62 -5.92
N LEU A 30 -0.90 10.07 -5.41
CA LEU A 30 -1.90 10.81 -6.17
C LEU A 30 -1.60 12.31 -6.20
N SER A 31 -1.15 12.87 -5.08
CA SER A 31 -0.72 14.27 -5.02
C SER A 31 0.30 14.53 -3.90
N LEU A 32 1.16 15.51 -4.14
CA LEU A 32 2.07 16.07 -3.15
C LEU A 32 2.00 17.59 -3.24
N ASN A 33 1.39 18.21 -2.22
CA ASN A 33 1.09 19.64 -2.23
C ASN A 33 1.68 20.32 -0.98
N ALA A 34 2.23 21.51 -1.20
CA ALA A 34 2.58 22.45 -0.13
C ALA A 34 1.47 23.49 0.04
N SER A 35 1.30 24.02 1.25
CA SER A 35 0.37 25.11 1.53
C SER A 35 0.74 26.42 0.82
N ASP A 36 2.03 26.63 0.57
CA ASP A 36 2.56 27.77 -0.17
C ASP A 36 3.89 27.37 -0.85
N SER A 37 4.33 28.19 -1.80
CA SER A 37 5.62 28.08 -2.48
C SER A 37 6.76 28.78 -1.74
N LEU A 38 6.43 29.69 -0.82
CA LEU A 38 7.38 30.49 -0.05
C LEU A 38 7.02 30.48 1.42
N VAL A 39 8.04 30.60 2.26
CA VAL A 39 7.89 30.80 3.70
C VAL A 39 8.99 31.73 4.19
N GLU A 40 8.69 32.57 5.17
CA GLU A 40 9.71 33.39 5.82
C GLU A 40 10.72 32.52 6.58
N VAL A 41 11.90 33.07 6.85
CA VAL A 41 12.94 32.37 7.61
C VAL A 41 12.42 31.99 9.00
N GLY A 42 12.46 30.70 9.33
CA GLY A 42 11.92 30.16 10.59
C GLY A 42 10.40 29.97 10.61
N GLY A 43 9.70 30.32 9.53
CA GLY A 43 8.28 30.03 9.37
C GLY A 43 8.01 28.55 9.08
N LEU A 44 6.72 28.21 9.09
CA LEU A 44 6.23 26.85 8.86
C LEU A 44 5.37 26.81 7.60
N LEU A 45 5.46 25.71 6.87
CA LEU A 45 4.56 25.37 5.77
C LEU A 45 4.03 23.95 5.99
N SER A 46 2.82 23.69 5.50
CA SER A 46 2.22 22.36 5.58
C SER A 46 2.45 21.60 4.29
N LEU A 47 2.87 20.34 4.40
CA LEU A 47 2.95 19.39 3.29
C LEU A 47 1.84 18.35 3.43
N LYS A 48 1.20 18.01 2.30
CA LYS A 48 0.19 16.96 2.24
C LYS A 48 0.52 16.01 1.10
N CYS A 49 0.74 14.74 1.45
CA CYS A 49 0.80 13.62 0.51
C CYS A 49 -0.53 12.88 0.53
N VAL A 50 -1.13 12.68 -0.64
CA VAL A 50 -2.28 11.79 -0.82
C VAL A 50 -1.77 10.58 -1.59
N ALA A 51 -1.83 9.40 -0.99
CA ALA A 51 -1.41 8.15 -1.59
C ALA A 51 -2.50 7.09 -1.40
N GLN A 52 -2.48 6.08 -2.26
CA GLN A 52 -3.40 4.96 -2.20
C GLN A 52 -2.68 3.63 -2.43
N ASP A 53 -3.22 2.59 -1.84
CA ASP A 53 -2.88 1.21 -2.12
C ASP A 53 -4.14 0.48 -2.61
N GLN A 54 -4.06 -0.18 -3.76
CA GLN A 54 -5.22 -0.82 -4.38
C GLN A 54 -5.67 -2.09 -3.66
N ASP A 55 -4.73 -2.75 -2.97
CA ASP A 55 -4.97 -3.93 -2.14
C ASP A 55 -5.44 -3.55 -0.73
N LYS A 56 -5.38 -2.24 -0.41
CA LYS A 56 -5.77 -1.61 0.86
C LYS A 56 -4.84 -1.98 2.00
N ASP A 57 -3.58 -2.22 1.69
CA ASP A 57 -2.53 -2.39 2.69
C ASP A 57 -2.28 -1.07 3.44
N PRO A 58 -1.85 -1.12 4.72
CA PRO A 58 -1.48 0.07 5.46
C PRO A 58 -0.32 0.83 4.81
N LEU A 59 -0.45 2.14 4.72
CA LEU A 59 0.58 3.01 4.15
C LEU A 59 1.57 3.48 5.21
N ALA A 60 2.86 3.47 4.85
CA ALA A 60 3.93 4.10 5.61
C ALA A 60 4.47 5.31 4.84
N TYR A 61 4.76 6.40 5.55
CA TYR A 61 5.29 7.64 4.96
C TYR A 61 6.68 7.92 5.52
N SER A 62 7.58 8.32 4.64
CA SER A 62 8.91 8.82 4.99
C SER A 62 9.14 10.16 4.30
N TRP A 63 9.76 11.09 5.00
CA TRP A 63 9.98 12.46 4.55
C TRP A 63 11.46 12.79 4.65
N GLU A 64 12.01 13.37 3.60
CA GLU A 64 13.40 13.82 3.53
C GLU A 64 13.45 15.20 2.88
N SER A 65 14.39 16.03 3.33
CA SER A 65 14.63 17.37 2.78
C SER A 65 16.12 17.68 2.84
N SER A 66 16.60 18.44 1.86
CA SER A 66 17.97 18.97 1.86
C SER A 66 18.18 20.05 2.93
N SER A 67 17.10 20.65 3.46
CA SER A 67 17.14 21.70 4.49
C SER A 67 15.84 21.81 5.29
N GLY A 68 15.90 22.49 6.43
CA GLY A 68 14.76 22.59 7.35
C GLY A 68 14.57 21.30 8.16
N SER A 69 13.40 21.16 8.78
CA SER A 69 13.07 19.99 9.59
C SER A 69 11.58 19.70 9.50
N PHE A 70 11.22 18.42 9.58
CA PHE A 70 9.83 18.00 9.62
C PHE A 70 9.34 17.92 11.07
N SER A 71 8.10 18.32 11.28
CA SER A 71 7.34 18.09 12.51
C SER A 71 5.97 17.52 12.11
N VAL A 72 5.50 16.53 12.86
CA VAL A 72 4.21 15.86 12.65
C VAL A 72 3.12 16.48 13.51
#